data_AF-A0A9D8LZS7-F1
#
_entry.id   AF-A0A9D8LZS7-F1
#
_cell.length_a   1.000
_cell.length_b   1.000
_cell.length_c   1.000
_cell.angle_alpha   90.00
_cell.angle_beta   90.00
_cell.angle_gamma   90.00
#
_symmetry.space_group_name_H-M   'P 1'
#
loop_
_entity.id
_entity.type
_entity.pdbx_description
1 polymer ?
#
loop_
_entity_poly.entity_id
_entity_poly.type
_entity_poly.pdbx_seq_one_letter_code
_entity_poly.pdbx_strand_id
1 'polypeptide(L)'
;GVLAYDFGDTAGIGPVARMHTLGHSFIPDPIHAGGLRYHGEAPSLSLLVEHGLVEPRAYAQNVCFTEAVRFARTEGILPAPEPSHAIKAVVDEAAAAREAGEPRVILLGLSGHGHFDLSAYDAYLAGRLEDRELPQARIDQAVAELPGVPA
;
A
#
# COMPACT_ATOMS: atom_id res chain seq x y z
N GLY A 1 2.73 -4.73 -9.24
CA GLY A 1 4.05 -5.19 -9.71
C GLY A 1 3.90 -6.47 -10.50
N VAL A 2 5.00 -7.00 -11.01
CA VAL A 2 5.04 -8.30 -11.71
C VAL A 2 5.22 -9.44 -10.69
N LEU A 3 4.71 -10.63 -10.99
CA LEU A 3 4.95 -11.82 -10.17
C LEU A 3 6.23 -12.52 -10.67
N ALA A 4 7.32 -12.39 -9.91
CA ALA A 4 8.64 -12.87 -10.30
C ALA A 4 9.49 -13.29 -9.09
N TYR A 5 10.63 -13.93 -9.34
CA TYR A 5 11.64 -14.15 -8.32
C TYR A 5 12.47 -12.89 -8.13
N ASP A 6 12.59 -12.42 -6.89
CA ASP A 6 13.33 -11.20 -6.56
C ASP A 6 13.95 -11.28 -5.15
N PHE A 7 14.90 -10.39 -4.86
CA PHE A 7 15.50 -10.27 -3.54
C PHE A 7 14.51 -9.63 -2.55
N GLY A 8 14.51 -10.15 -1.32
CA GLY A 8 13.71 -9.60 -0.21
C GLY A 8 14.24 -8.26 0.34
N ASP A 9 15.38 -7.78 -0.13
CA ASP A 9 15.98 -6.54 0.32
C ASP A 9 16.67 -5.82 -0.83
N THR A 10 16.81 -4.50 -0.69
CA THR A 10 17.40 -3.64 -1.71
C THR A 10 18.91 -3.86 -1.88
N ALA A 11 19.59 -4.54 -0.95
CA ALA A 11 21.02 -4.82 -1.03
C ALA A 11 21.33 -6.15 -1.76
N GLY A 12 20.32 -6.97 -2.05
CA GLY A 12 20.48 -8.25 -2.74
C GLY A 12 21.22 -9.31 -1.92
N ILE A 13 21.20 -9.20 -0.59
CA ILE A 13 21.94 -10.12 0.30
C ILE A 13 21.02 -11.25 0.80
N GLY A 14 19.72 -10.97 0.91
CA GLY A 14 18.70 -11.90 1.37
C GLY A 14 18.35 -12.96 0.32
N PRO A 15 17.54 -13.96 0.73
CA PRO A 15 17.11 -15.02 -0.18
C PRO A 15 16.21 -14.45 -1.28
N VAL A 16 16.31 -15.07 -2.46
CA VAL A 16 15.40 -14.80 -3.57
C VAL A 16 14.10 -15.57 -3.35
N ALA A 17 12.96 -14.91 -3.53
CA ALA A 17 11.64 -15.50 -3.36
C ALA A 17 10.69 -15.08 -4.49
N ARG A 18 9.72 -15.94 -4.82
CA ARG A 18 8.67 -15.61 -5.80
C ARG A 18 7.61 -14.74 -5.14
N MET A 19 7.47 -13.50 -5.62
CA MET A 19 6.54 -12.52 -5.06
C MET A 19 6.08 -11.51 -6.11
N HIS A 20 4.98 -10.81 -5.82
CA HIS A 20 4.70 -9.56 -6.52
C HIS A 20 5.76 -8.54 -6.13
N THR A 21 6.41 -7.94 -7.13
CA THR A 21 7.51 -7.00 -6.92
C THR A 21 7.46 -5.84 -7.92
N LEU A 22 7.98 -4.68 -7.52
CA LEU A 22 8.35 -3.55 -8.38
C LEU A 22 9.83 -3.61 -8.81
N GLY A 23 10.58 -4.61 -8.33
CA GLY A 23 12.03 -4.76 -8.44
C GLY A 23 12.75 -4.28 -7.18
N HIS A 24 13.70 -5.05 -6.65
CA HIS A 24 14.45 -4.68 -5.43
C HIS A 24 15.26 -3.39 -5.53
N SER A 25 15.57 -2.92 -6.73
CA SER A 25 16.20 -1.62 -6.96
C SER A 25 15.20 -0.46 -7.10
N PHE A 26 13.90 -0.72 -6.96
CA PHE A 26 12.87 0.30 -6.97
C PHE A 26 12.99 1.23 -5.75
N ILE A 27 13.04 2.54 -6.01
CA ILE A 27 13.11 3.57 -4.98
C ILE A 27 11.84 4.43 -5.06
N PRO A 28 10.98 4.42 -4.02
CA PRO A 28 9.78 5.25 -3.99
C PRO A 28 10.12 6.74 -3.90
N ASP A 29 9.19 7.59 -4.34
CA ASP A 29 9.41 9.04 -4.35
C ASP A 29 9.56 9.61 -2.92
N PRO A 30 10.47 10.58 -2.70
CA PRO A 30 10.73 11.15 -1.37
C PRO A 30 9.52 11.86 -0.73
N ILE A 31 8.57 12.30 -1.56
CA ILE A 31 7.35 13.04 -1.14
C ILE A 31 6.25 12.06 -0.70
N HIS A 32 6.47 10.74 -0.85
CA HIS A 32 5.50 9.73 -0.45
C HIS A 32 5.46 9.60 1.08
N ALA A 33 4.37 10.08 1.68
CA ALA A 33 4.16 10.06 3.13
C ALA A 33 3.25 8.92 3.61
N GLY A 34 2.78 8.07 2.68
CA GLY A 34 1.89 6.94 2.97
C GLY A 34 2.55 5.72 3.62
N GLY A 35 3.86 5.72 3.82
CA GLY A 35 4.61 4.70 4.58
C GLY A 35 4.84 3.36 3.86
N LEU A 36 3.96 2.94 2.95
CA LEU A 36 4.01 1.68 2.20
C LEU A 36 5.04 1.70 1.06
N ARG A 37 6.32 1.70 1.44
CA ARG A 37 7.47 1.95 0.54
C ARG A 37 8.20 0.71 0.05
N TYR A 38 7.92 -0.45 0.65
CA TYR A 38 8.61 -1.69 0.31
C TYR A 38 8.24 -2.14 -1.12
N HIS A 39 9.20 -2.70 -1.85
CA HIS A 39 9.07 -2.97 -3.29
C HIS A 39 8.29 -4.25 -3.60
N GLY A 40 8.20 -5.17 -2.64
CA GLY A 40 7.64 -6.49 -2.83
C GLY A 40 6.53 -6.83 -1.85
N GLU A 41 5.86 -7.95 -2.08
CA GLU A 41 4.87 -8.53 -1.17
C GLU A 41 5.34 -9.86 -0.61
N ALA A 42 4.81 -10.29 0.53
CA ALA A 42 5.15 -11.59 1.08
C ALA A 42 4.84 -12.72 0.05
N PRO A 43 5.71 -13.74 -0.12
CA PRO A 43 5.47 -14.83 -1.08
C PRO A 43 4.14 -15.56 -0.85
N SER A 44 3.76 -15.76 0.42
CA SER A 44 2.47 -16.37 0.78
C SER A 44 1.29 -15.50 0.35
N LEU A 45 1.35 -14.19 0.56
CA LEU A 45 0.30 -13.26 0.12
C LEU A 45 0.23 -13.20 -1.41
N SER A 46 1.38 -13.19 -2.08
CA SER A 46 1.46 -13.21 -3.54
C SER A 46 0.79 -14.44 -4.14
N LEU A 47 0.95 -15.60 -3.50
CA LEU A 47 0.29 -16.84 -3.89
C LEU A 47 -1.24 -16.76 -3.70
N LEU A 48 -1.71 -16.18 -2.59
CA LEU A 48 -3.15 -15.98 -2.36
C LEU A 48 -3.78 -15.06 -3.41
N VAL A 49 -3.07 -14.00 -3.82
CA VAL A 49 -3.49 -13.09 -4.90
C VAL A 49 -3.52 -13.82 -6.24
N GLU A 50 -2.48 -14.59 -6.59
CA GLU A 50 -2.42 -15.37 -7.83
C GLU A 50 -3.59 -16.35 -7.96
N HIS A 51 -4.03 -16.95 -6.84
CA HIS A 51 -5.17 -17.87 -6.81
C HIS A 51 -6.53 -17.17 -6.64
N GLY A 52 -6.59 -15.84 -6.63
CA GLY A 52 -7.84 -15.08 -6.48
C GLY A 52 -8.50 -15.21 -5.11
N LEU A 53 -7.75 -15.60 -4.08
CA LEU A 53 -8.23 -15.68 -2.69
C LEU A 53 -8.12 -14.34 -1.96
N VAL A 54 -7.28 -13.43 -2.46
CA VAL A 54 -7.11 -12.06 -1.95
C VAL A 54 -7.16 -11.10 -3.14
N GLU A 55 -7.95 -10.04 -3.00
CA GLU A 55 -8.09 -8.99 -4.01
C GLU A 55 -7.19 -7.78 -3.67
N PRO A 56 -6.15 -7.49 -4.46
CA PRO A 56 -5.31 -6.32 -4.22
C PRO A 56 -6.03 -5.03 -4.62
N ARG A 57 -5.80 -3.95 -3.87
CA ARG A 57 -6.24 -2.59 -4.19
C ARG A 57 -5.10 -1.61 -3.96
N ALA A 58 -5.08 -0.53 -4.75
CA ALA A 58 -4.12 0.56 -4.59
C ALA A 58 -4.88 1.89 -4.57
N TYR A 59 -4.43 2.80 -3.72
CA TYR A 59 -5.03 4.12 -3.54
C TYR A 59 -3.96 5.19 -3.53
N ALA A 60 -4.32 6.38 -4.01
CA ALA A 60 -3.49 7.57 -3.89
C ALA A 60 -3.50 8.08 -2.43
N GLN A 61 -2.41 8.72 -2.00
CA GLN A 61 -2.25 9.07 -0.59
C GLN A 61 -3.28 10.10 -0.11
N ASN A 62 -3.65 11.10 -0.92
CA ASN A 62 -4.61 12.12 -0.47
C ASN A 62 -5.99 11.55 -0.12
N VAL A 63 -6.50 10.57 -0.89
CA VAL A 63 -7.79 9.95 -0.58
C VAL A 63 -7.71 9.08 0.68
N CYS A 64 -6.54 8.50 0.98
CA CYS A 64 -6.30 7.78 2.22
C CYS A 64 -6.24 8.73 3.42
N PHE A 65 -5.53 9.85 3.31
CA PHE A 65 -5.50 10.88 4.36
C PHE A 65 -6.88 11.52 4.59
N THR A 66 -7.68 11.69 3.54
CA THR A 66 -9.08 12.15 3.65
C THR A 66 -9.87 11.26 4.60
N GLU A 67 -9.83 9.95 4.37
CA GLU A 67 -10.56 9.00 5.22
C GLU A 67 -9.89 8.78 6.58
N ALA A 68 -8.58 8.91 6.71
CA ALA A 68 -7.89 8.88 8.00
C ALA A 68 -8.31 10.04 8.91
N VAL A 69 -8.39 11.26 8.38
CA VAL A 69 -8.86 12.44 9.13
C VAL A 69 -10.33 12.28 9.52
N ARG A 70 -11.15 11.73 8.63
CA ARG A 70 -12.54 11.41 8.94
C ARG A 70 -12.63 10.37 10.06
N PHE A 71 -11.90 9.26 9.95
CA PHE A 71 -11.84 8.20 10.96
C PHE A 71 -11.40 8.73 12.32
N ALA A 72 -10.36 9.57 12.36
CA ALA A 72 -9.91 10.17 13.61
C ALA A 72 -10.97 11.08 14.26
N ARG A 73 -11.76 11.79 13.45
CA ARG A 73 -12.86 12.64 13.94
C ARG A 73 -14.09 11.86 14.37
N THR A 74 -14.34 10.68 13.81
CA THR A 74 -15.52 9.86 14.15
C THR A 74 -15.22 8.88 15.29
N GLU A 75 -14.08 8.20 15.24
CA GLU A 75 -13.70 7.12 16.17
C GLU A 75 -12.76 7.59 17.29
N GLY A 76 -12.18 8.79 17.19
CA GLY A 76 -11.26 9.34 18.19
C GLY A 76 -9.85 8.72 18.19
N ILE A 77 -9.52 7.89 17.19
CA ILE A 77 -8.20 7.27 17.05
C ILE A 77 -7.49 7.87 15.83
N LEU A 78 -6.30 8.41 16.01
CA LEU A 78 -5.44 8.86 14.91
C LEU A 78 -4.70 7.66 14.30
N PRO A 79 -5.06 7.18 13.09
CA PRO A 79 -4.38 6.05 12.47
C PRO A 79 -3.01 6.45 11.94
N ALA A 80 -2.08 5.52 11.79
CA ALA A 80 -0.85 5.78 11.03
C ALA A 80 -1.17 5.97 9.53
N PRO A 81 -0.26 6.58 8.73
CA PRO A 81 -0.46 6.70 7.28
C PRO A 81 -0.64 5.36 6.58
N GLU A 82 0.00 4.28 7.03
CA GLU A 82 -0.10 2.95 6.41
C GLU A 82 -1.53 2.38 6.49
N PRO A 83 -2.17 2.23 7.67
CA PRO A 83 -3.55 1.73 7.76
C PRO A 83 -4.60 2.68 7.19
N SER A 84 -4.26 3.93 6.84
CA SER A 84 -5.19 4.82 6.12
C SER A 84 -5.64 4.26 4.76
N HIS A 85 -4.79 3.45 4.11
CA HIS A 85 -5.13 2.74 2.87
C HIS A 85 -6.20 1.67 3.11
N ALA A 86 -6.10 0.94 4.23
CA ALA A 86 -7.10 -0.04 4.61
C ALA A 86 -8.42 0.64 5.04
N ILE A 87 -8.36 1.78 5.74
CA ILE A 87 -9.54 2.59 6.09
C ILE A 87 -10.27 3.02 4.82
N LYS A 88 -9.54 3.50 3.79
CA LYS A 88 -10.15 3.85 2.50
C LYS A 88 -10.90 2.67 1.88
N ALA A 89 -10.30 1.47 1.89
CA ALA A 89 -10.96 0.27 1.39
C ALA A 89 -12.23 -0.08 2.19
N VAL A 90 -12.19 0.04 3.53
CA VAL A 90 -13.36 -0.18 4.39
C VAL A 90 -14.49 0.79 4.07
N VAL A 91 -14.17 2.06 3.80
CA VAL A 91 -15.18 3.06 3.41
C VAL A 91 -15.84 2.69 2.07
N ASP A 92 -15.07 2.21 1.10
CA ASP A 92 -15.60 1.75 -0.19
C ASP A 92 -16.50 0.52 -0.04
N GLU A 93 -16.08 -0.45 0.78
CA GLU A 93 -16.89 -1.64 1.10
C GLU A 93 -18.20 -1.28 1.82
N ALA A 94 -18.14 -0.34 2.75
CA ALA A 94 -19.32 0.14 3.47
C ALA A 94 -20.28 0.90 2.54
N ALA A 95 -19.74 1.70 1.59
CA ALA A 95 -20.54 2.38 0.58
C ALA A 95 -21.22 1.38 -0.37
N ALA A 96 -20.49 0.38 -0.85
CA ALA A 96 -21.02 -0.68 -1.70
C ALA A 96 -22.12 -1.49 -1.00
N ALA A 97 -21.94 -1.84 0.27
CA ALA A 97 -22.96 -2.52 1.07
C ALA A 97 -24.24 -1.68 1.21
N ARG A 98 -24.09 -0.37 1.45
CA ARG A 98 -25.21 0.57 1.50
C ARG A 98 -25.95 0.66 0.17
N GLU A 99 -25.23 0.72 -0.95
CA GLU A 99 -25.82 0.78 -2.30
C GLU A 99 -26.55 -0.51 -2.68
N ALA A 100 -26.01 -1.67 -2.27
CA ALA A 100 -26.67 -2.97 -2.43
C ALA A 100 -27.87 -3.15 -1.48
N GLY A 101 -27.96 -2.36 -0.40
CA GLY A 101 -28.97 -2.51 0.64
C GLY A 101 -28.75 -3.75 1.51
N GLU A 102 -27.51 -4.26 1.56
CA GLU A 102 -27.17 -5.50 2.26
C GLU A 102 -26.30 -5.21 3.50
N PRO A 103 -26.62 -5.79 4.67
CA PRO A 103 -25.75 -5.65 5.84
C PRO A 103 -24.43 -6.38 5.60
N ARG A 104 -23.30 -5.71 5.86
CA ARG A 104 -21.95 -6.27 5.74
C ARG A 104 -21.17 -6.02 7.04
N VAL A 105 -20.53 -7.07 7.53
CA VAL A 105 -19.56 -6.97 8.64
C VAL A 105 -18.17 -6.89 8.02
N ILE A 106 -17.43 -5.82 8.33
CA ILE A 106 -16.09 -5.57 7.79
C ILE A 106 -15.11 -5.56 8.96
N LEU A 107 -14.09 -6.42 8.91
CA LEU A 107 -13.00 -6.44 9.88
C LEU A 107 -11.83 -5.61 9.33
N LEU A 108 -11.41 -4.60 10.10
CA LEU A 108 -10.27 -3.75 9.77
C LEU A 108 -9.04 -4.14 10.59
N GLY A 109 -7.93 -4.41 9.91
CA GLY A 109 -6.60 -4.48 10.54
C GLY A 109 -6.00 -3.07 10.73
N LEU A 110 -6.32 -2.41 11.84
CA LEU A 110 -5.70 -1.13 12.20
C LEU A 110 -4.27 -1.36 12.72
N SER A 111 -3.29 -1.33 11.82
CA SER A 111 -1.91 -1.77 12.09
C SER A 111 -1.08 -0.85 12.98
N GLY A 112 -1.50 0.41 13.19
CA GLY A 112 -0.74 1.38 13.98
C GLY A 112 -1.43 2.73 14.17
N HIS A 113 -0.87 3.56 15.06
CA HIS A 113 -1.35 4.92 15.34
C HIS A 113 -0.44 5.99 14.72
N GLY A 114 -0.99 7.16 14.40
CA GLY A 114 -0.27 8.23 13.71
C GLY A 114 0.41 9.28 14.59
N HIS A 115 0.54 9.04 15.90
CA HIS A 115 1.10 10.03 16.85
C HIS A 115 2.53 10.47 16.50
N PHE A 116 3.31 9.64 15.78
CA PHE A 116 4.66 9.97 15.34
C PHE A 116 4.74 10.37 13.86
N ASP A 117 3.60 10.40 13.17
CA ASP A 117 3.47 10.71 11.75
C ASP A 117 2.78 12.07 11.53
N LEU A 118 2.77 12.92 12.56
CA LEU A 118 2.08 14.22 12.53
C LEU A 118 2.60 15.15 11.43
N SER A 119 3.85 15.01 11.00
CA SER A 119 4.39 15.76 9.87
C SER A 119 3.70 15.41 8.55
N ALA A 120 3.31 14.15 8.35
CA ALA A 120 2.57 13.72 7.17
C ALA A 120 1.14 14.29 7.19
N TYR A 121 0.48 14.26 8.36
CA TYR A 121 -0.81 14.90 8.55
C TYR A 121 -0.76 16.42 8.36
N ASP A 122 0.28 17.10 8.88
CA ASP A 122 0.47 18.53 8.66
C ASP A 122 0.65 18.85 7.17
N ALA A 123 1.44 18.07 6.45
CA ALA A 123 1.59 18.22 5.00
C ALA A 123 0.27 18.05 4.25
N TYR A 124 -0.55 17.05 4.60
CA TYR A 124 -1.88 16.87 4.04
C TYR A 124 -2.81 18.04 4.36
N LEU A 125 -2.92 18.44 5.63
CA LEU A 125 -3.82 19.51 6.06
C LEU A 125 -3.42 20.88 5.49
N ALA A 126 -2.13 21.08 5.23
CA ALA A 126 -1.62 22.28 4.57
C ALA A 126 -1.71 22.22 3.02
N GLY A 127 -2.26 21.15 2.44
CA GLY A 127 -2.38 20.99 0.99
C GLY A 127 -1.05 20.82 0.25
N ARG A 128 0.00 20.33 0.94
CA ARG A 128 1.34 20.12 0.38
C ARG A 128 1.60 18.67 -0.04
N LEU A 129 0.65 17.77 0.21
CA LEU A 129 0.77 16.37 -0.16
C LEU A 129 0.34 16.16 -1.61
N GLU A 130 1.26 15.71 -2.46
CA GLU A 130 1.02 15.51 -3.90
C GLU A 130 0.79 14.04 -4.22
N ASP A 131 -0.27 13.71 -4.97
CA ASP A 131 -0.39 12.38 -5.56
C ASP A 131 0.46 12.33 -6.83
N ARG A 132 1.55 11.57 -6.78
CA ARG A 132 2.42 11.35 -7.93
C ARG A 132 2.09 10.01 -8.57
N GLU A 133 1.85 10.06 -9.88
CA GLU A 133 1.69 8.85 -10.68
C GLU A 133 3.05 8.17 -10.82
N LEU A 134 3.08 6.85 -10.60
CA LEU A 134 4.29 6.06 -10.76
C LEU A 134 4.48 5.69 -12.24
N PRO A 135 5.51 6.21 -12.95
CA PRO A 135 5.68 5.91 -14.36
C PRO A 135 6.07 4.44 -14.57
N GLN A 136 5.39 3.75 -15.47
CA GLN A 136 5.66 2.34 -15.80
C GLN A 136 7.13 2.10 -16.17
N ALA A 137 7.77 3.03 -16.88
CA ALA A 137 9.18 2.94 -17.25
C ALA A 137 10.13 2.78 -16.05
N ARG A 138 9.79 3.33 -14.87
CA ARG A 138 10.60 3.15 -13.65
C ARG A 138 10.47 1.73 -13.10
N ILE A 139 9.28 1.14 -13.20
CA ILE A 139 9.03 -0.25 -12.83
C ILE A 139 9.80 -1.16 -13.80
N ASP A 140 9.68 -0.92 -15.11
CA ASP A 140 10.34 -1.73 -16.14
C ASP A 140 11.87 -1.72 -15.97
N GLN A 141 12.44 -0.56 -15.63
CA GLN A 141 13.87 -0.44 -15.34
C GLN A 141 14.29 -1.30 -14.14
N ALA A 142 13.56 -1.23 -13.01
CA ALA A 142 13.86 -2.03 -11.83
C ALA A 142 13.62 -3.53 -12.05
N VAL A 143 12.60 -3.88 -12.84
CA VAL A 143 12.29 -5.27 -13.21
C VAL A 143 13.38 -5.87 -14.13
N ALA A 144 14.08 -5.05 -14.93
CA ALA A 144 15.19 -5.52 -15.74
C ALA A 144 16.41 -5.98 -14.91
N GLU A 145 16.49 -5.59 -13.64
CA GLU A 145 17.58 -5.91 -12.72
C GLU A 145 17.26 -7.13 -11.83
N LEU A 146 16.12 -7.78 -12.02
CA LEU A 146 15.73 -8.98 -11.26
C LEU A 146 16.78 -10.11 -11.39
N PRO A 147 16.95 -10.92 -10.33
CA PRO A 147 17.86 -12.05 -10.37
C PRO A 147 17.43 -13.10 -11.41
N GLY A 148 18.38 -13.58 -12.20
CA GLY A 148 18.18 -14.73 -13.08
C GLY A 148 18.09 -16.02 -12.27
N VAL A 149 16.87 -16.47 -11.97
CA VAL A 149 16.64 -17.77 -11.32
C VAL A 149 16.21 -18.79 -12.37
N PRO A 150 16.88 -19.96 -12.47
CA PRO A 150 16.44 -21.04 -13.35
C PRO A 150 15.01 -21.49 -12.98
N ALA A 151 14.18 -21.71 -14.00
CA ALA A 151 12.83 -22.25 -13.85
C ALA A 151 12.82 -23.69 -13.33
#